data_AF-A0A7X6K0Q5-F1
#
_entry.id   AF-A0A7X6K0Q5-F1
#
_cell.length_a   1.000
_cell.length_b   1.000
_cell.length_c   1.000
_cell.angle_alpha   90.00
_cell.angle_beta   90.00
_cell.angle_gamma   90.00
#
_symmetry.space_group_name_H-M   'P 1'
#
loop_
_entity.id
_entity.type
_entity.pdbx_description
1 polymer ?
#
loop_
_entity_poly.entity_id
_entity_poly.type
_entity_poly.pdbx_seq_one_letter_code
_entity_poly.pdbx_strand_id
1 'polypeptide(L)'
;MALLITVLVVSGPAHACIPPERPFLPASREDMRAYADLIRGDFEAYIADVQEYFRCIDEERARAFVDAREVSEEYGRFIEAVE
;
A
#
# COMPACT_ATOMS: atom_id res chain seq x y z
N MET A 1 2.80 -16.24 39.66
CA MET A 1 3.00 -16.78 38.29
C MET A 1 2.49 -15.73 37.31
N ALA A 2 3.32 -14.73 36.96
CA ALA A 2 2.94 -13.69 36.00
C ALA A 2 3.21 -14.22 34.58
N LEU A 3 2.17 -14.39 33.78
CA LEU A 3 2.27 -14.82 32.40
C LEU A 3 2.57 -13.58 31.54
N LEU A 4 3.84 -13.41 31.16
CA LEU A 4 4.22 -12.39 30.18
C LEU A 4 3.74 -12.83 28.80
N ILE A 5 2.70 -12.18 28.28
CA ILE A 5 2.29 -12.31 26.88
C ILE A 5 3.19 -11.38 26.08
N THR A 6 4.26 -11.93 25.51
CA THR A 6 5.03 -11.26 24.45
C THR A 6 4.20 -11.25 23.18
N VAL A 7 3.58 -10.10 22.87
CA VAL A 7 3.01 -9.83 21.56
C VAL A 7 4.16 -9.67 20.57
N LEU A 8 4.35 -10.68 19.72
CA LEU A 8 5.23 -10.58 18.54
C LEU A 8 4.49 -9.75 17.49
N VAL A 9 4.73 -8.43 17.49
CA VAL A 9 4.37 -7.59 16.34
C VAL A 9 5.33 -7.97 15.21
N VAL A 10 4.87 -8.81 14.30
CA VAL A 10 5.57 -9.05 13.04
C VAL A 10 5.36 -7.80 12.18
N SER A 11 6.26 -6.83 12.32
CA SER A 11 6.44 -5.78 11.33
C SER A 11 7.08 -6.41 10.09
N GLY A 12 6.23 -6.85 9.16
CA GLY A 12 6.65 -7.10 7.78
C GLY A 12 7.38 -5.87 7.23
N PRO A 13 8.24 -6.04 6.20
CA PRO A 13 9.01 -4.94 5.67
C PRO A 13 8.06 -3.80 5.32
N ALA A 14 8.29 -2.62 5.87
CA ALA A 14 7.60 -1.40 5.47
C ALA A 14 8.04 -1.04 4.04
N HIS A 15 7.65 -1.84 3.05
CA HIS A 15 7.47 -1.36 1.70
C HIS A 15 6.27 -0.42 1.80
N ALA A 16 6.53 0.83 2.17
CA ALA A 16 5.51 1.86 2.01
C ALA A 16 5.05 1.76 0.55
N CYS A 17 3.78 1.50 0.31
CA CYS A 17 3.27 1.44 -1.07
C CYS A 17 3.49 2.83 -1.68
N ILE A 18 4.53 2.98 -2.49
CA ILE A 18 4.91 4.27 -3.07
C ILE A 18 4.17 4.40 -4.41
N PRO A 19 3.35 5.46 -4.60
CA PRO A 19 2.71 5.67 -5.88
C PRO A 19 3.76 6.01 -6.96
N PRO A 20 3.65 5.45 -8.17
CA PRO A 20 4.54 5.80 -9.27
C PRO A 20 4.33 7.25 -9.72
N GLU A 21 5.40 7.87 -10.22
CA GLU A 21 5.35 9.22 -10.78
C GLU A 21 4.55 9.23 -12.09
N ARG A 22 3.75 10.28 -12.30
CA ARG A 22 2.98 10.40 -13.54
C ARG A 22 3.91 10.69 -14.72
N PRO A 23 3.77 9.97 -15.84
CA PRO A 23 4.56 10.26 -17.03
C PRO A 23 4.21 11.64 -17.60
N PHE A 24 5.19 12.30 -18.19
CA PHE A 24 5.01 13.60 -18.82
C PHE A 24 4.39 13.43 -20.22
N LEU A 25 3.42 14.29 -20.54
CA LEU A 25 2.88 14.41 -21.89
C LEU A 25 3.06 15.87 -22.38
N PRO A 26 3.86 16.12 -23.43
CA PRO A 26 4.06 17.47 -23.94
C PRO A 26 2.75 18.02 -24.55
N ALA A 27 2.58 19.34 -24.51
CA ALA A 27 1.40 19.99 -25.12
C ALA A 27 1.49 20.05 -26.67
N SER A 28 2.71 20.09 -27.22
CA SER A 28 2.96 20.15 -28.66
C SER A 28 2.74 18.79 -29.31
N ARG A 29 1.91 18.77 -30.36
CA ARG A 29 1.73 17.56 -31.19
C ARG A 29 2.97 17.19 -31.98
N GLU A 30 3.85 18.15 -32.26
CA GLU A 30 5.13 17.90 -32.90
C GLU A 30 6.02 17.10 -31.95
N ASP A 31 6.15 17.55 -30.70
CA ASP A 31 6.95 16.87 -29.68
C ASP A 31 6.38 15.47 -29.36
N MET A 32 5.06 15.33 -29.30
CA MET A 32 4.42 14.02 -29.15
C MET A 32 4.84 13.03 -30.25
N ARG A 33 4.96 13.49 -31.50
CA ARG A 33 5.37 12.62 -32.62
C ARG A 33 6.86 12.37 -32.62
N ALA A 34 7.66 13.40 -32.32
CA ALA A 34 9.11 13.31 -32.26
C ALA A 34 9.58 12.32 -31.19
N TYR A 35 8.88 12.27 -30.05
CA TYR A 35 9.24 11.43 -28.90
C TYR A 35 8.23 10.30 -28.64
N ALA A 36 7.49 9.87 -29.67
CA ALA A 36 6.37 8.94 -29.52
C ALA A 36 6.74 7.62 -28.83
N ASP A 37 7.91 7.06 -29.15
CA ASP A 37 8.36 5.79 -28.58
C ASP A 37 8.79 5.94 -27.10
N LEU A 38 9.44 7.06 -26.76
CA LEU A 38 9.81 7.38 -25.37
C LEU A 38 8.56 7.59 -24.52
N ILE A 39 7.64 8.44 -24.99
CA ILE A 39 6.37 8.71 -24.30
C ILE A 39 5.57 7.42 -24.12
N ARG A 40 5.52 6.55 -25.14
CA ARG A 40 4.87 5.24 -25.02
C ARG A 40 5.50 4.40 -23.92
N GLY A 41 6.82 4.29 -23.91
CA GLY A 41 7.55 3.53 -22.89
C GLY A 41 7.28 4.02 -21.47
N ASP A 42 7.32 5.34 -21.26
CA ASP A 42 7.07 5.94 -19.94
C ASP A 42 5.64 5.67 -19.45
N PHE A 43 4.65 5.73 -20.36
CA PHE A 43 3.26 5.41 -20.03
C PHE A 43 3.05 3.92 -19.76
N GLU A 44 3.67 3.04 -20.53
CA GLU A 44 3.61 1.58 -20.32
C GLU A 44 4.27 1.19 -18.99
N ALA A 45 5.41 1.79 -18.65
CA ALA A 45 6.06 1.62 -17.36
C ALA A 45 5.15 2.07 -16.20
N TYR A 46 4.57 3.27 -16.29
CA TYR A 46 3.61 3.74 -15.28
C TYR A 46 2.43 2.79 -15.09
N ILE A 47 1.87 2.24 -16.17
CA ILE A 47 0.74 1.31 -16.12
C ILE A 47 1.14 -0.01 -15.45
N ALA A 48 2.36 -0.48 -15.62
CA ALA A 48 2.86 -1.66 -14.91
C ALA A 48 3.06 -1.35 -13.42
N ASP A 49 3.75 -0.26 -13.12
CA ASP A 49 4.09 0.12 -11.74
C ASP A 49 2.85 0.43 -10.90
N VAL A 50 1.81 1.04 -11.50
CA VAL A 50 0.57 1.36 -10.77
C VAL A 50 -0.23 0.10 -10.41
N GLN A 51 -0.10 -0.98 -11.18
CA GLN A 51 -0.70 -2.28 -10.83
C GLN A 51 0.00 -2.91 -9.63
N GLU A 52 1.33 -2.83 -9.57
CA GLU A 52 2.09 -3.28 -8.41
C GLU A 52 1.76 -2.44 -7.16
N TYR A 53 1.64 -1.12 -7.33
CA TYR A 53 1.21 -0.21 -6.27
C TYR A 53 -0.17 -0.58 -5.72
N PHE A 54 -1.16 -0.85 -6.59
CA PHE A 54 -2.49 -1.27 -6.13
C PHE A 54 -2.46 -2.59 -5.37
N ARG A 55 -1.70 -3.57 -5.85
CA ARG A 55 -1.53 -4.86 -5.15
C ARG A 55 -0.96 -4.65 -3.75
N CYS A 56 0.06 -3.80 -3.60
CA CYS A 56 0.61 -3.44 -2.30
C CYS A 56 -0.46 -2.82 -1.38
N ILE A 57 -1.23 -1.85 -1.88
CA ILE A 57 -2.28 -1.18 -1.10
C ILE A 57 -3.36 -2.16 -0.64
N ASP A 58 -3.76 -3.10 -1.51
CA ASP A 58 -4.75 -4.11 -1.17
C ASP A 58 -4.24 -5.08 -0.10
N GLU A 59 -2.97 -5.48 -0.16
CA GLU A 59 -2.31 -6.30 0.86
C GLU A 59 -2.25 -5.57 2.22
N GLU A 60 -1.82 -4.30 2.23
CA GLU A 60 -1.77 -3.49 3.47
C GLU A 60 -3.17 -3.24 4.05
N ARG A 61 -4.16 -3.00 3.19
CA ARG A 61 -5.55 -2.85 3.63
C ARG A 61 -6.08 -4.14 4.26
N ALA A 62 -5.82 -5.29 3.66
CA ALA A 62 -6.24 -6.59 4.19
C ALA A 62 -5.59 -6.87 5.55
N ARG A 63 -4.28 -6.59 5.67
CA ARG A 63 -3.54 -6.70 6.94
C ARG A 63 -4.10 -5.79 8.02
N ALA A 64 -4.29 -4.50 7.72
CA ALA A 64 -4.82 -3.53 8.68
C ALA A 64 -6.25 -3.87 9.13
N PHE A 65 -7.04 -4.51 8.27
CA PHE A 65 -8.39 -4.96 8.63
C PHE A 65 -8.36 -6.08 9.68
N VAL A 66 -7.42 -7.01 9.57
CA VAL A 66 -7.20 -8.07 10.57
C VAL A 66 -6.74 -7.45 11.90
N ASP A 67 -5.72 -6.59 11.86
CA ASP A 67 -5.21 -5.89 13.04
C ASP A 67 -6.33 -5.14 13.78
N ALA A 68 -7.15 -4.38 13.03
CA ALA A 68 -8.26 -3.62 13.60
C ALA A 68 -9.32 -4.51 14.27
N ARG A 69 -9.62 -5.67 13.69
CA ARG A 69 -10.53 -6.64 14.29
C ARG A 69 -9.97 -7.15 15.61
N GLU A 70 -8.73 -7.64 15.60
CA GLU A 70 -8.09 -8.25 16.78
C GLU A 70 -7.99 -7.25 17.94
N VAL A 71 -7.55 -6.03 17.66
CA VAL A 71 -7.47 -4.95 18.66
C VAL A 71 -8.86 -4.59 19.21
N SER A 72 -9.88 -4.58 18.36
CA SER A 72 -11.26 -4.30 18.79
C SER A 72 -11.80 -5.41 19.71
N GLU A 73 -11.52 -6.68 19.39
CA GLU A 73 -11.91 -7.81 20.24
C GLU A 73 -11.17 -7.81 21.58
N GLU A 74 -9.87 -7.47 21.58
CA GLU A 74 -9.08 -7.27 22.80
C GLU A 74 -9.66 -6.16 23.67
N TYR A 75 -10.02 -5.03 23.08
CA TYR A 75 -10.64 -3.93 23.79
C TYR A 75 -12.01 -4.30 24.36
N GLY A 76 -12.82 -5.07 23.61
CA GLY A 76 -14.10 -5.58 24.09
C GLY A 76 -13.94 -6.43 25.36
N ARG A 77 -13.00 -7.38 25.37
CA ARG A 77 -12.68 -8.19 26.56
C ARG A 77 -12.19 -7.35 27.73
N PHE A 78 -11.42 -6.30 27.46
CA PHE A 78 -10.98 -5.37 28.49
C PHE A 78 -12.17 -4.67 29.15
N ILE A 79 -13.11 -4.14 28.35
CA ILE A 79 -14.32 -3.48 28.86
C ILE A 79 -15.13 -4.44 29.73
N GLU A 80 -15.40 -5.66 29.26
CA GLU A 80 -16.12 -6.69 30.03
C GLU A 80 -15.45 -7.05 31.36
N ALA A 81 -14.13 -6.85 31.49
CA ALA A 81 -13.39 -7.16 32.71
C ALA A 81 -13.35 -6.00 33.71
N VAL A 82 -13.60 -4.75 33.27
CA VAL A 82 -13.46 -3.55 34.12
C VAL A 82 -14.78 -2.85 34.40
N GLU A 83 -15.84 -3.12 33.63
CA GLU A 83 -17.20 -2.62 33.81
C GLU A 83 -18.15 -3.72 34.28
#